data_AF-A0A7S1T2H0-F1
#
_entry.id   AF-A0A7S1T2H0-F1
#
_cell.length_a   1.000
_cell.length_b   1.000
_cell.length_c   1.000
_cell.angle_alpha   90.00
_cell.angle_beta   90.00
_cell.angle_gamma   90.00
#
_symmetry.space_group_name_H-M   'P 1'
#
loop_
_entity.id
_entity.type
_entity.pdbx_description
1 polymer ?
#
loop_
_entity_poly.entity_id
_entity_poly.type
_entity_poly.pdbx_seq_one_letter_code
_entity_poly.pdbx_strand_id
1 'polypeptide(L)'
;AESVKQITMVFGKWRQQQQQDGANVREMKGLLEVTHRILVTSRRLNIALSSGPLPGHVVAMLAKERPMTLLPLLKILRSLYEAHNHPKEFIIQHGILKTIESLAKGEKNHKMAVVAKQAQNLLDAFQINSIL
;
A
#
# COMPACT_ATOMS: atom_id res chain seq x y z
N ALA A 1 15.73 -11.09 -8.45
CA ALA A 1 15.15 -12.22 -7.70
C ALA A 1 15.34 -12.04 -6.20
N GLU A 2 16.58 -11.82 -5.74
CA GLU A 2 16.88 -11.72 -4.29
C GLU A 2 16.25 -10.50 -3.60
N SER A 3 16.37 -9.29 -4.16
CA SER A 3 15.80 -8.07 -3.56
C SER A 3 14.27 -8.10 -3.41
N VAL A 4 13.58 -8.75 -4.34
CA VAL A 4 12.11 -8.91 -4.30
C VAL A 4 11.71 -9.82 -3.14
N LYS A 5 12.43 -10.93 -2.95
CA LYS A 5 12.22 -11.86 -1.83
C LYS A 5 12.50 -11.19 -0.49
N GLN A 6 13.59 -10.41 -0.39
CA GLN A 6 13.93 -9.69 0.84
C GLN A 6 12.87 -8.66 1.22
N ILE A 7 12.44 -7.81 0.29
CA ILE A 7 11.37 -6.82 0.55
C ILE A 7 10.10 -7.53 0.98
N THR A 8 9.69 -8.57 0.26
CA THR A 8 8.49 -9.35 0.59
C THR A 8 8.59 -10.00 1.97
N MET A 9 9.74 -10.59 2.30
CA MET A 9 9.98 -11.24 3.58
C MET A 9 9.97 -10.25 4.73
N VAL A 10 10.55 -9.05 4.55
CA VAL A 10 10.52 -7.96 5.54
C VAL A 10 9.08 -7.57 5.84
N PHE A 11 8.25 -7.34 4.81
CA PHE A 11 6.83 -7.03 5.00
C PHE A 11 6.04 -8.17 5.65
N GLY A 12 6.35 -9.43 5.30
CA GLY A 12 5.73 -10.62 5.92
C GLY A 12 6.08 -10.78 7.40
N LYS A 13 7.37 -10.68 7.75
CA LYS A 13 7.85 -10.74 9.14
C LYS A 13 7.28 -9.59 9.96
N TRP A 14 7.25 -8.39 9.42
CA TRP A 14 6.70 -7.23 10.12
C TRP A 14 5.21 -7.35 10.37
N ARG A 15 4.43 -7.89 9.42
CA ARG A 15 3.01 -8.18 9.68
C ARG A 15 2.84 -9.06 10.92
N GLN A 16 3.70 -10.05 11.12
CA GLN A 16 3.66 -10.94 12.30
C GLN A 16 4.15 -10.23 13.56
N GLN A 17 5.22 -9.43 13.47
CA GLN A 17 5.84 -8.78 14.61
C GLN A 17 5.01 -7.62 15.18
N GLN A 18 4.21 -6.95 14.35
CA GLN A 18 3.25 -5.91 14.77
C GLN A 18 2.11 -6.44 15.66
N GLN A 19 1.88 -7.76 15.69
CA GLN A 19 0.93 -8.35 16.63
C GLN A 19 1.50 -8.50 18.05
N GLN A 20 2.83 -8.40 18.22
CA GLN A 20 3.51 -8.67 19.49
C GLN A 20 4.12 -7.43 20.14
N ASP A 21 4.53 -6.41 19.38
CA ASP A 21 5.10 -5.19 19.94
C ASP A 21 4.64 -3.94 19.20
N GLY A 22 4.33 -2.88 19.95
CA GLY A 22 4.09 -1.54 19.44
C GLY A 22 5.36 -0.95 18.84
N ALA A 23 5.77 -1.45 17.67
CA ALA A 23 6.97 -1.02 16.97
C ALA A 23 6.99 0.50 16.81
N ASN A 24 8.20 1.07 16.88
CA ASN A 24 8.41 2.50 16.76
C ASN A 24 7.85 3.01 15.41
N VAL A 25 6.68 3.67 15.47
CA VAL A 25 5.92 4.16 14.32
C VAL A 25 6.79 5.05 13.40
N ARG A 26 7.80 5.71 13.96
CA ARG A 26 8.74 6.56 13.21
C ARG A 26 9.67 5.73 12.31
N GLU A 27 10.23 4.65 12.83
CA GLU A 27 11.11 3.76 12.05
C GLU A 27 10.31 3.10 10.92
N MET A 28 9.10 2.65 11.24
CA MET A 28 8.18 2.09 10.24
C MET A 28 7.90 3.10 9.12
N LYS A 29 7.56 4.34 9.47
CA LYS A 29 7.31 5.40 8.49
C LYS A 29 8.53 5.62 7.58
N GLY A 30 9.74 5.69 8.15
CA GLY A 30 10.97 5.86 7.38
C GLY A 30 11.20 4.73 6.38
N LEU A 31 10.96 3.49 6.80
CA LEU A 31 11.17 2.31 5.95
C LEU A 31 10.14 2.22 4.81
N LEU A 32 8.89 2.58 5.08
CA LEU A 32 7.85 2.67 4.06
C LEU A 32 8.19 3.75 3.02
N GLU A 33 8.72 4.90 3.46
CA GLU A 33 9.17 5.96 2.56
C GLU A 33 10.35 5.54 1.67
N VAL A 34 11.32 4.82 2.23
CA VAL A 34 12.44 4.24 1.46
C VAL A 34 11.92 3.22 0.46
N THR A 35 11.01 2.34 0.89
CA THR A 35 10.40 1.33 0.01
C THR A 35 9.67 1.99 -1.16
N HIS A 36 8.84 3.00 -0.89
CA HIS A 36 8.18 3.77 -1.93
C HIS A 36 9.18 4.40 -2.90
N ARG A 37 10.28 4.97 -2.40
CA ARG A 37 11.34 5.54 -3.23
C ARG A 37 11.93 4.49 -4.18
N ILE A 38 12.23 3.29 -3.68
CA ILE A 38 12.75 2.19 -4.50
C ILE A 38 11.77 1.80 -5.60
N LEU A 39 10.47 1.71 -5.29
CA LEU A 39 9.43 1.37 -6.26
C LEU A 39 9.30 2.41 -7.38
N VAL A 40 9.39 3.70 -7.03
CA VAL A 40 9.37 4.79 -8.01
C VAL A 40 10.64 4.81 -8.86
N THR A 41 11.80 4.55 -8.27
CA THR A 41 13.08 4.56 -9.00
C THR A 41 13.25 3.34 -9.91
N SER A 42 12.77 2.17 -9.52
CA SER A 42 12.98 0.92 -10.27
C SER A 42 11.68 0.31 -10.76
N ARG A 43 11.28 0.67 -11.98
CA ARG A 43 10.09 0.11 -12.65
C ARG A 43 10.12 -1.43 -12.71
N ARG A 44 11.28 -2.03 -12.99
CA ARG A 44 11.44 -3.49 -13.03
C ARG A 44 11.13 -4.15 -11.69
N LEU A 45 11.63 -3.58 -10.58
CA LEU A 45 11.33 -4.09 -9.24
C LEU A 45 9.85 -3.87 -8.90
N ASN A 46 9.30 -2.73 -9.29
CA ASN A 46 7.90 -2.40 -9.04
C ASN A 46 6.96 -3.40 -9.72
N ILE A 47 7.17 -3.72 -11.00
CA ILE A 47 6.41 -4.76 -11.73
C ILE A 47 6.56 -6.12 -11.04
N ALA A 48 7.78 -6.51 -10.66
CA ALA A 48 8.01 -7.80 -10.02
C ALA A 48 7.35 -7.90 -8.63
N LEU A 49 7.28 -6.79 -7.89
CA LEU A 49 6.67 -6.73 -6.56
C LEU A 49 5.14 -6.60 -6.64
N SER A 50 4.61 -5.94 -7.68
CA SER A 50 3.17 -5.76 -7.86
C SER A 50 2.48 -7.07 -8.23
N SER A 51 3.14 -7.98 -8.95
CA SER A 51 2.61 -9.33 -9.22
C SER A 51 2.89 -10.33 -8.09
N GLY A 52 3.56 -9.90 -7.02
CA GLY A 52 3.89 -10.72 -5.86
C GLY A 52 2.85 -10.63 -4.74
N PRO A 53 3.15 -11.14 -3.54
CA PRO A 53 2.25 -11.06 -2.40
C PRO A 53 2.34 -9.71 -1.66
N LEU A 54 3.26 -8.81 -2.03
CA LEU A 54 3.44 -7.51 -1.38
C LEU A 54 2.16 -6.65 -1.34
N PRO A 55 1.35 -6.53 -2.41
CA PRO A 55 0.13 -5.72 -2.37
C PRO A 55 -0.84 -6.22 -1.28
N GLY A 56 -1.01 -7.54 -1.15
CA GLY A 56 -1.82 -8.12 -0.07
C GLY A 56 -1.26 -7.81 1.34
N HIS A 57 0.06 -7.72 1.49
CA HIS A 57 0.69 -7.25 2.74
C HIS A 57 0.34 -5.79 3.03
N VAL A 58 0.48 -4.91 2.04
CA VAL A 58 0.19 -3.48 2.15
C VAL A 58 -1.29 -3.25 2.48
N VAL A 59 -2.22 -3.95 1.83
CA VAL A 59 -3.66 -3.85 2.12
C VAL A 59 -3.98 -4.30 3.54
N ALA A 60 -3.41 -5.42 3.99
CA ALA A 60 -3.60 -5.90 5.35
C ALA A 60 -3.06 -4.92 6.40
N MET A 61 -1.95 -4.24 6.09
CA MET A 61 -1.40 -3.18 6.94
C MET A 61 -2.33 -1.97 6.96
N LEU A 62 -2.80 -1.48 5.81
CA LEU A 62 -3.74 -0.36 5.73
C LEU A 62 -5.02 -0.57 6.57
N ALA A 63 -5.48 -1.81 6.71
CA ALA A 63 -6.65 -2.15 7.51
C ALA A 63 -6.40 -2.10 9.04
N LYS A 64 -5.14 -2.16 9.50
CA LYS A 64 -4.78 -2.32 10.92
C LYS A 64 -3.89 -1.20 11.48
N GLU A 65 -3.29 -0.40 10.61
CA GLU A 65 -2.22 0.53 10.95
C GLU A 65 -2.69 1.89 11.45
N ARG A 66 -1.77 2.62 12.09
CA ARG A 66 -2.02 3.95 12.67
C ARG A 66 -1.98 5.04 11.60
N PRO A 67 -2.65 6.19 11.82
CA PRO A 67 -2.73 7.29 10.84
C PRO A 67 -1.40 7.74 10.22
N MET A 68 -0.30 7.68 10.97
CA MET A 68 1.02 8.14 10.53
C MET A 68 1.68 7.25 9.46
N THR A 69 1.32 5.97 9.37
CA THR A 69 1.90 5.00 8.40
C THR A 69 0.99 4.80 7.18
N LEU A 70 -0.28 5.23 7.25
CA LEU A 70 -1.26 5.08 6.17
C LEU A 70 -0.86 5.81 4.89
N LEU A 71 -0.33 7.03 4.96
CA LEU A 71 0.05 7.78 3.76
C LEU A 71 1.18 7.10 2.97
N PRO A 72 2.31 6.73 3.57
CA PRO A 72 3.33 5.93 2.88
C PRO A 72 2.78 4.63 2.30
N LEU A 73 1.92 3.90 3.04
CA LEU A 73 1.31 2.65 2.56
C LEU A 73 0.41 2.89 1.33
N LEU A 74 -0.42 3.95 1.33
CA LEU A 74 -1.24 4.32 0.18
C LEU A 74 -0.39 4.69 -1.04
N LYS A 75 0.74 5.37 -0.83
CA LYS A 75 1.68 5.70 -1.91
C LYS A 75 2.31 4.43 -2.50
N ILE A 76 2.76 3.50 -1.66
CA ILE A 76 3.28 2.20 -2.10
C ILE A 76 2.22 1.45 -2.91
N LEU A 77 0.99 1.35 -2.37
CA LEU A 77 -0.08 0.63 -3.05
C LEU A 77 -0.39 1.21 -4.42
N ARG A 78 -0.44 2.55 -4.52
CA ARG A 78 -0.62 3.25 -5.80
C ARG A 78 0.50 2.93 -6.78
N SER A 79 1.77 3.00 -6.35
CA SER A 79 2.91 2.67 -7.23
C SER A 79 2.86 1.23 -7.74
N LEU A 80 2.46 0.28 -6.89
CA LEU A 80 2.31 -1.12 -7.27
C LEU A 80 1.18 -1.30 -8.28
N TYR A 81 0.05 -0.65 -8.04
CA TYR A 81 -1.10 -0.65 -8.95
C TYR A 81 -0.75 -0.08 -10.33
N GLU A 82 -0.12 1.09 -10.38
CA GLU A 82 0.26 1.76 -11.64
C GLU A 82 1.30 0.96 -12.44
N ALA A 83 2.10 0.13 -11.77
CA ALA A 83 3.07 -0.73 -12.43
C ALA A 83 2.50 -2.12 -12.82
N HIS A 84 1.30 -2.49 -12.38
CA HIS A 84 0.74 -3.81 -12.66
C HIS A 84 0.21 -3.90 -14.10
N ASN A 85 0.53 -4.99 -14.82
CA ASN A 85 0.08 -5.19 -16.20
C ASN A 85 -1.44 -5.40 -16.31
N HIS A 86 -2.07 -5.90 -15.24
CA HIS A 86 -3.51 -6.17 -15.17
C HIS A 86 -4.11 -5.44 -13.96
N PRO A 87 -4.41 -4.13 -14.05
CA PRO A 87 -4.86 -3.32 -12.91
C PRO A 87 -6.21 -3.77 -12.34
N LYS A 88 -7.12 -4.28 -13.19
CA LYS A 88 -8.42 -4.83 -12.76
C LYS A 88 -8.26 -6.07 -11.87
N GLU A 89 -7.44 -7.02 -12.32
CA GLU A 89 -7.14 -8.25 -11.56
C GLU A 89 -6.46 -7.92 -10.23
N PHE A 90 -5.51 -6.99 -10.23
CA PHE A 90 -4.81 -6.53 -9.04
C PHE A 90 -5.75 -6.04 -7.93
N ILE A 91 -6.79 -5.26 -8.29
CA ILE A 91 -7.78 -4.75 -7.34
C ILE A 91 -8.59 -5.90 -6.72
N ILE A 92 -9.04 -6.84 -7.55
CA ILE A 92 -9.88 -7.96 -7.14
C ILE A 92 -9.07 -8.94 -6.28
N GLN A 93 -7.91 -9.37 -6.76
CA GLN A 93 -7.06 -10.38 -6.13
C GLN A 93 -6.64 -10.00 -4.70
N HIS A 94 -6.40 -8.71 -4.46
CA HIS A 94 -5.94 -8.23 -3.16
C HIS A 94 -7.04 -7.57 -2.32
N GLY A 95 -8.30 -7.61 -2.75
CA GLY A 95 -9.44 -7.06 -2.01
C GLY A 95 -9.28 -5.58 -1.68
N ILE A 96 -8.69 -4.81 -2.61
CA ILE A 96 -8.22 -3.44 -2.34
C ILE A 96 -9.39 -2.50 -2.08
N LEU A 97 -10.45 -2.62 -2.88
CA LEU A 97 -11.55 -1.65 -2.97
C LEU A 97 -12.14 -1.32 -1.58
N LYS A 98 -12.53 -2.35 -0.83
CA LYS A 98 -13.17 -2.20 0.49
C LYS A 98 -12.30 -1.45 1.49
N THR A 99 -10.99 -1.73 1.50
CA THR A 99 -10.04 -1.09 2.43
C THR A 99 -9.87 0.39 2.09
N ILE A 100 -9.74 0.73 0.81
CA ILE A 100 -9.55 2.11 0.37
C ILE A 100 -10.84 2.93 0.54
N GLU A 101 -12.01 2.36 0.26
CA GLU A 101 -13.31 2.99 0.54
C GLU A 101 -13.49 3.32 2.02
N SER A 102 -13.08 2.40 2.92
CA SER A 102 -13.14 2.65 4.36
C SER A 102 -12.25 3.81 4.77
N LEU A 103 -11.07 3.95 4.15
CA LEU A 103 -10.14 5.05 4.42
C LEU A 103 -10.64 6.38 3.86
N ALA A 104 -11.26 6.38 2.67
CA ALA A 104 -11.86 7.58 2.07
C ALA A 104 -13.02 8.12 2.92
N LYS A 105 -13.86 7.23 3.48
CA LYS A 105 -14.95 7.61 4.40
C LYS A 105 -14.45 8.19 5.74
N GLY A 106 -13.18 8.02 6.06
CA GLY A 106 -12.53 8.53 7.29
C GLY A 106 -12.37 10.05 7.34
N GLU A 107 -12.78 10.78 6.31
CA GLU A 107 -12.63 12.25 6.16
C GLU A 107 -13.19 13.06 7.35
N LYS A 108 -14.22 12.55 8.04
CA LYS A 108 -14.82 13.20 9.21
C LYS A 108 -13.85 13.37 10.40
N ASN A 109 -12.72 12.68 10.39
CA ASN A 109 -11.64 12.89 11.35
C ASN A 109 -10.59 13.82 10.74
N HIS A 110 -10.45 15.04 11.28
CA HIS A 110 -9.49 16.06 10.80
C HIS A 110 -8.04 15.53 10.70
N LYS A 111 -7.65 14.58 11.56
CA LYS A 111 -6.31 13.95 11.53
C LYS A 111 -6.13 12.98 10.36
N MET A 112 -7.22 12.57 9.71
CA MET A 112 -7.29 11.63 8.60
C MET A 112 -7.68 12.28 7.27
N ALA A 113 -8.02 13.57 7.24
CA ALA A 113 -8.48 14.25 6.03
C ALA A 113 -7.52 14.08 4.83
N VAL A 114 -6.20 14.17 5.07
CA VAL A 114 -5.18 13.96 4.02
C VAL A 114 -5.15 12.51 3.55
N VAL A 115 -5.29 11.53 4.46
CA VAL A 115 -5.37 10.10 4.13
C VAL A 115 -6.63 9.81 3.32
N ALA A 116 -7.76 10.35 3.75
CA ALA A 116 -9.05 10.19 3.10
C ALA A 116 -9.04 10.76 1.68
N LYS A 117 -8.52 11.99 1.50
CA LYS A 117 -8.34 12.60 0.18
C LYS A 117 -7.44 11.77 -0.72
N GLN A 118 -6.34 11.24 -0.19
CA GLN A 118 -5.44 10.39 -0.97
C GLN A 118 -6.07 9.04 -1.33
N ALA A 119 -6.87 8.46 -0.44
CA ALA A 119 -7.63 7.25 -0.70
C ALA A 119 -8.70 7.51 -1.79
N GLN A 120 -9.39 8.65 -1.74
CA GLN A 120 -10.35 9.04 -2.77
C GLN A 120 -9.69 9.19 -4.15
N ASN A 121 -8.56 9.90 -4.22
CA ASN A 121 -7.78 10.02 -5.46
C ASN A 121 -7.39 8.66 -6.06
N LEU A 122 -7.14 7.65 -5.21
CA LEU A 122 -6.82 6.30 -5.65
C LEU A 122 -8.06 5.55 -6.16
N LEU A 123 -9.22 5.73 -5.53
CA LEU A 123 -10.50 5.18 -6.02
C LEU A 123 -10.86 5.76 -7.39
N ASP A 124 -10.68 7.07 -7.57
CA ASP A 124 -10.96 7.73 -8.85
C ASP A 124 -10.05 7.15 -9.95
N ALA A 125 -8.77 6.89 -9.64
CA ALA A 125 -7.84 6.23 -10.56
C ALA A 125 -8.23 4.78 -10.89
N PHE A 126 -8.88 4.07 -9.96
CA PHE A 126 -9.43 2.73 -10.22
C PHE A 126 -10.62 2.80 -11.18
N GLN A 127 -11.50 3.79 -11.01
CA GLN A 127 -12.67 3.98 -11.87
C GLN A 127 -12.27 4.35 -13.30
N ILE A 128 -11.29 5.24 -13.48
CA ILE A 128 -10.79 5.60 -14.81
C ILE A 128 -10.25 4.36 -15.55
N ASN A 129 -9.44 3.53 -14.89
CA ASN A 129 -8.88 2.33 -15.48
C ASN A 129 -9.90 1.16 -15.58
N SER A 130 -11.12 1.33 -15.06
CA SER A 130 -12.20 0.36 -15.20
C SER A 130 -12.99 0.52 -16.50
N ILE A 131 -13.04 1.75 -17.04
CA ILE A 131 -13.85 2.16 -18.20
C ILE A 131 -13.09 1.99 -19.53
N LEU A 132 -11.75 1.89 -19.50
CA LEU A 132 -10.90 1.53 -20.64
C LEU A 132 -10.72 0.01 -20.76
#